data_AF-A0A838JJ47-F1
#
_entry.id   AF-A0A838JJ47-F1
#
_cell.length_a   1.000
_cell.length_b   1.000
_cell.length_c   1.000
_cell.angle_alpha   90.00
_cell.angle_beta   90.00
_cell.angle_gamma   90.00
#
_symmetry.space_group_name_H-M   'P 1'
#
loop_
_entity.id
_entity.type
_entity.pdbx_description
1 polymer ?
#
loop_
_entity_poly.entity_id
_entity_poly.type
_entity_poly.pdbx_seq_one_letter_code
_entity_poly.pdbx_strand_id
1 'polypeptide(L)'
;MQVTSMHFKANARIKLKDSTLRNAMLKAKGNFVDSRADAMLELNNLEEIREAGKRIRDRSLEHLDAWLLHFEREATARGAVIHWAQSGEEVNQIVREIARRHGVKKVAKSKSMVSEECALNPALEAAGIEVVETDLGEYILQLAGEPPSHIIAPAMHKSLDQISDLFASAHQTKRKTDIPALTREAREVLRPHFFSADMGISGGNFLIAESGSVAIVTNEGNGRMVTTLPKVHVAITGVEKVVPTLEDFSTLLRLLTRSATGQSISNYVSLTTGVKASGDTDGPEHFHIILVDSGRTSLLGTELQSALRCIRCGACMNHCPVYQNIGGHAYGWVYPGPIGSVLTPAYVGLENALDLPQASTLCNECGVVCPVKIPLPDLMRVLREREFEGNMRPWQERLALKAWGLAARHPRVYALLARAGAKFLRLIAGREKLLHKLPGLDGWTAGRDMPAPQGETFRAAYKKQRGVDH
;
A
#
# COMPACT_ATOMS: atom_id res chain seq x y z
N MET A 1 -13.94 -1.56 3.33
CA MET A 1 -13.41 -1.69 4.71
C MET A 1 -13.73 -0.41 5.48
N GLN A 2 -14.16 -0.48 6.74
CA GLN A 2 -14.36 0.73 7.55
C GLN A 2 -13.02 1.43 7.82
N VAL A 3 -12.99 2.76 7.67
CA VAL A 3 -11.80 3.58 7.96
C VAL A 3 -11.67 3.72 9.49
N THR A 4 -10.53 3.33 10.03
CA THR A 4 -10.19 3.41 11.47
C THR A 4 -8.87 4.12 11.73
N SER A 5 -8.35 4.85 10.73
CA SER A 5 -7.05 5.51 10.77
C SER A 5 -6.88 6.57 11.86
N MET A 6 -7.97 7.17 12.33
CA MET A 6 -7.98 8.06 13.49
C MET A 6 -7.50 7.37 14.79
N HIS A 7 -7.53 6.03 14.84
CA HIS A 7 -7.07 5.23 15.97
C HIS A 7 -5.62 4.74 15.83
N PHE A 8 -4.85 5.25 14.85
CA PHE A 8 -3.49 4.79 14.55
C PHE A 8 -2.60 4.61 15.79
N LYS A 9 -2.50 5.63 16.66
CA LYS A 9 -1.64 5.55 17.86
C LYS A 9 -2.07 4.46 18.84
N ALA A 10 -3.38 4.27 19.03
CA ALA A 10 -3.90 3.23 19.90
C ALA A 10 -3.59 1.84 19.32
N ASN A 11 -3.86 1.66 18.02
CA ASN A 11 -3.58 0.42 17.31
C ASN A 11 -2.07 0.10 17.31
N ALA A 12 -1.22 1.09 17.07
CA ALA A 12 0.24 0.94 17.11
C ALA A 12 0.73 0.48 18.48
N ARG A 13 0.21 1.03 19.59
CA ARG A 13 0.57 0.59 20.95
C ARG A 13 0.20 -0.87 21.22
N ILE A 14 -0.92 -1.33 20.70
CA ILE A 14 -1.35 -2.73 20.81
C ILE A 14 -0.40 -3.61 19.98
N LYS A 15 -0.19 -3.26 18.71
CA LYS A 15 0.63 -4.06 17.77
C LYS A 15 2.11 -4.13 18.16
N LEU A 16 2.67 -3.10 18.80
CA LEU A 16 4.04 -3.14 19.33
C LEU A 16 4.25 -4.20 20.42
N LYS A 17 3.19 -4.63 21.11
CA LYS A 17 3.24 -5.67 22.15
C LYS A 17 3.03 -7.09 21.60
N ASP A 18 2.64 -7.22 20.33
CA ASP A 18 2.37 -8.50 19.68
C ASP A 18 3.70 -9.16 19.25
N SER A 19 4.12 -10.21 19.97
CA SER A 19 5.34 -10.95 19.67
C SER A 19 5.24 -11.73 18.36
N THR A 20 4.07 -12.31 18.06
CA THR A 20 3.82 -13.09 16.84
C THR A 20 3.96 -12.19 15.61
N LEU A 21 3.32 -11.02 15.64
CA LEU A 21 3.45 -10.02 14.58
C LEU A 21 4.91 -9.59 14.38
N ARG A 22 5.61 -9.23 15.47
CA ARG A 22 7.01 -8.78 15.37
C ARG A 22 7.91 -9.85 14.75
N ASN A 23 7.75 -11.11 15.15
CA ASN A 23 8.48 -12.23 14.56
C ASN A 23 8.16 -12.42 13.07
N ALA A 24 6.88 -12.31 12.70
CA ALA A 24 6.45 -12.39 11.30
C ALA A 24 7.05 -11.25 10.45
N MET A 25 7.05 -10.02 10.96
CA MET A 25 7.63 -8.86 10.28
C MET A 25 9.15 -8.95 10.16
N LEU A 26 9.86 -9.45 11.18
CA LEU A 26 11.31 -9.67 11.13
C LEU A 26 11.69 -10.68 10.03
N LYS A 27 10.93 -11.78 9.91
CA LYS A 27 11.14 -12.77 8.85
C LYS A 27 10.83 -12.19 7.47
N ALA A 28 9.73 -11.43 7.34
CA ALA A 28 9.36 -10.80 6.08
C ALA A 28 10.40 -9.78 5.61
N LYS A 29 11.01 -9.03 6.54
CA LYS A 29 12.04 -8.04 6.25
C LYS A 29 13.21 -8.65 5.46
N GLY A 30 13.80 -9.75 5.94
CA GLY A 30 14.94 -10.39 5.25
C GLY A 30 14.54 -10.81 3.83
N ASN A 31 13.45 -11.56 3.69
CA ASN A 31 13.05 -12.11 2.40
C ASN A 31 12.75 -11.03 1.35
N PHE A 32 11.96 -9.99 1.66
CA PHE A 32 11.58 -9.01 0.65
C PHE A 32 12.67 -7.98 0.33
N VAL A 33 13.48 -7.59 1.33
CA VAL A 33 14.53 -6.58 1.14
C VAL A 33 15.70 -7.20 0.38
N ASP A 34 16.16 -8.37 0.81
CA ASP A 34 17.35 -9.02 0.24
C ASP A 34 17.07 -9.52 -1.18
N SER A 35 15.95 -10.22 -1.40
CA SER A 35 15.58 -10.69 -2.75
C SER A 35 15.34 -9.55 -3.73
N ARG A 36 14.83 -8.40 -3.27
CA ARG A 36 14.75 -7.20 -4.11
C ARG A 36 16.15 -6.70 -4.48
N ALA A 37 17.06 -6.61 -3.52
CA ALA A 37 18.41 -6.12 -3.77
C ALA A 37 19.10 -6.98 -4.84
N ASP A 38 19.04 -8.30 -4.71
CA ASP A 38 19.61 -9.24 -5.66
C ASP A 38 18.98 -9.10 -7.06
N ALA A 39 17.66 -9.08 -7.15
CA ALA A 39 16.96 -8.97 -8.43
C ALA A 39 17.22 -7.64 -9.15
N MET A 40 17.51 -6.57 -8.41
CA MET A 40 17.86 -5.26 -8.98
C MET A 40 19.28 -5.24 -9.56
N LEU A 41 20.20 -6.09 -9.08
CA LEU A 41 21.56 -6.22 -9.63
C LEU A 41 21.56 -6.85 -11.04
N GLU A 42 20.50 -7.55 -11.43
CA GLU A 42 20.32 -8.05 -12.79
C GLU A 42 20.20 -6.94 -13.84
N LEU A 43 19.91 -5.70 -13.41
CA LEU A 43 19.68 -4.54 -14.29
C LEU A 43 20.87 -3.59 -14.28
N ASN A 44 21.74 -3.72 -15.29
CA ASN A 44 22.90 -2.83 -15.48
C ASN A 44 22.53 -1.35 -15.63
N ASN A 45 21.29 -1.05 -16.06
CA ASN A 45 20.77 0.28 -16.27
C ASN A 45 19.54 0.59 -15.40
N LEU A 46 19.53 0.11 -14.15
CA LEU A 46 18.41 0.28 -13.22
C LEU A 46 17.90 1.72 -13.12
N GLU A 47 18.78 2.71 -12.94
CA GLU A 47 18.36 4.10 -12.77
C GLU A 47 17.71 4.70 -14.02
N GLU A 48 18.15 4.27 -15.21
CA GLU A 48 17.52 4.65 -16.48
C GLU A 48 16.11 4.06 -16.58
N ILE A 49 15.94 2.79 -16.20
CA ILE A 49 14.63 2.12 -16.19
C ILE A 49 13.71 2.79 -15.17
N ARG A 50 14.22 3.16 -13.99
CA ARG A 50 13.43 3.90 -12.98
C ARG A 50 13.01 5.27 -13.48
N GLU A 51 13.87 5.99 -14.21
CA GLU A 51 13.49 7.27 -14.81
C GLU A 51 12.48 7.08 -15.95
N ALA A 52 12.64 6.04 -16.77
CA ALA A 52 11.64 5.66 -17.77
C ALA A 52 10.29 5.35 -17.12
N GLY A 53 10.28 4.53 -16.05
CA GLY A 53 9.08 4.22 -15.28
C GLY A 53 8.42 5.46 -14.69
N LYS A 54 9.20 6.40 -14.13
CA LYS A 54 8.69 7.70 -13.67
C LYS A 54 8.06 8.49 -14.83
N ARG A 55 8.77 8.66 -15.95
CA ARG A 55 8.27 9.40 -17.13
C ARG A 55 7.00 8.80 -17.72
N ILE A 56 6.92 7.47 -17.81
CA ILE A 56 5.72 6.77 -18.28
C ILE A 56 4.54 7.13 -17.38
N ARG A 57 4.70 7.01 -16.05
CA ARG A 57 3.63 7.30 -15.11
C ARG A 57 3.27 8.79 -15.09
N ASP A 58 4.23 9.69 -15.23
CA ASP A 58 3.97 11.13 -15.34
C ASP A 58 3.15 11.43 -16.61
N ARG A 59 3.56 10.93 -17.77
CA ARG A 59 2.83 11.08 -19.05
C ARG A 59 1.42 10.47 -19.01
N SER A 60 1.27 9.31 -18.36
CA SER A 60 -0.04 8.68 -18.14
C SER A 60 -0.98 9.59 -17.35
N LEU A 61 -0.47 10.32 -16.36
CA LEU A 61 -1.28 11.18 -15.49
C LEU A 61 -1.53 12.56 -16.10
N GLU A 62 -0.58 13.09 -16.87
CA GLU A 62 -0.71 14.38 -17.58
C GLU A 62 -1.83 14.35 -18.64
N HIS A 63 -2.02 13.22 -19.31
CA HIS A 63 -3.06 13.01 -20.33
C HIS A 63 -4.03 11.91 -19.92
N LEU A 64 -4.35 11.84 -18.63
CA LEU A 64 -5.14 10.75 -18.05
C LEU A 64 -6.49 10.57 -18.76
N ASP A 65 -7.19 11.67 -19.00
CA ASP A 65 -8.46 11.71 -19.72
C ASP A 65 -8.35 11.10 -21.12
N ALA A 66 -7.37 11.54 -21.91
CA ALA A 66 -7.15 11.04 -23.26
C ALA A 66 -6.81 9.54 -23.29
N TRP A 67 -5.97 9.07 -22.34
CA TRP A 67 -5.62 7.65 -22.26
C TRP A 67 -6.80 6.78 -21.83
N LEU A 68 -7.65 7.26 -20.93
CA LEU A 68 -8.83 6.50 -20.51
C LEU A 68 -9.89 6.43 -21.62
N LEU A 69 -10.11 7.52 -22.38
CA LEU A 69 -11.00 7.50 -23.54
C LEU A 69 -10.46 6.61 -24.66
N HIS A 70 -9.14 6.60 -24.86
CA HIS A 70 -8.50 5.67 -25.80
C HIS A 70 -8.69 4.21 -25.35
N PHE A 71 -8.43 3.93 -24.08
CA PHE A 71 -8.65 2.61 -23.47
C PHE A 71 -10.11 2.16 -23.62
N GLU A 72 -11.08 3.02 -23.31
CA GLU A 72 -12.51 2.72 -23.42
C GLU A 72 -12.90 2.36 -24.85
N ARG A 73 -12.42 3.13 -25.84
CA ARG A 73 -12.65 2.83 -27.26
C ARG A 73 -12.10 1.45 -27.64
N GLU A 74 -10.85 1.18 -27.29
CA GLU A 74 -10.17 -0.08 -27.65
C GLU A 74 -10.79 -1.29 -26.95
N ALA A 75 -11.16 -1.16 -25.67
CA ALA A 75 -11.82 -2.21 -24.91
C ALA A 75 -13.23 -2.50 -25.44
N THR A 76 -14.00 -1.44 -25.73
CA THR A 76 -15.36 -1.56 -26.28
C THR A 76 -15.36 -2.20 -27.67
N ALA A 77 -14.38 -1.86 -28.52
CA ALA A 77 -14.21 -2.48 -29.83
C ALA A 77 -13.97 -4.01 -29.75
N ARG A 78 -13.54 -4.51 -28.58
CA ARG A 78 -13.29 -5.92 -28.29
C ARG A 78 -14.40 -6.57 -27.44
N GLY A 79 -15.55 -5.90 -27.35
CA GLY A 79 -16.75 -6.41 -26.67
C GLY A 79 -16.78 -6.23 -25.16
N ALA A 80 -15.81 -5.53 -24.55
CA ALA A 80 -15.91 -5.16 -23.15
C ALA A 80 -16.91 -4.02 -22.95
N VAL A 81 -17.55 -3.95 -21.79
CA VAL A 81 -18.43 -2.86 -21.38
C VAL A 81 -17.73 -2.05 -20.28
N ILE A 82 -17.49 -0.76 -20.54
CA ILE A 82 -16.87 0.15 -19.58
C ILE A 82 -17.95 0.77 -18.68
N HIS A 83 -17.65 0.81 -17.39
CA HIS A 83 -18.41 1.53 -16.39
C HIS A 83 -17.49 2.51 -15.66
N TRP A 84 -18.01 3.68 -15.35
CA TRP A 84 -17.30 4.70 -14.61
C TRP A 84 -17.93 4.84 -13.21
N ALA A 85 -17.11 4.85 -12.18
CA ALA A 85 -17.56 4.97 -10.79
C ALA A 85 -16.78 6.05 -10.04
N GLN A 86 -17.50 6.98 -9.42
CA GLN A 86 -16.98 8.05 -8.60
C GLN A 86 -16.71 7.59 -7.16
N SER A 87 -17.37 6.53 -6.68
CA SER A 87 -17.25 6.05 -5.30
C SER A 87 -17.35 4.53 -5.17
N GLY A 88 -17.02 4.01 -3.98
CA GLY A 88 -17.19 2.59 -3.68
C GLY A 88 -18.65 2.13 -3.66
N GLU A 89 -19.58 3.01 -3.31
CA GLU A 89 -21.02 2.75 -3.36
C GLU A 89 -21.49 2.54 -4.80
N GLU A 90 -21.01 3.38 -5.74
CA GLU A 90 -21.32 3.23 -7.17
C GLU A 90 -20.74 1.93 -7.73
N VAL A 91 -19.50 1.56 -7.36
CA VAL A 91 -18.92 0.25 -7.70
C VAL A 91 -19.85 -0.87 -7.23
N ASN A 92 -20.27 -0.85 -5.97
CA ASN A 92 -21.16 -1.86 -5.41
C ASN A 92 -22.51 -1.91 -6.14
N GLN A 93 -23.06 -0.76 -6.54
CA GLN A 93 -24.30 -0.69 -7.34
C GLN A 93 -24.13 -1.34 -8.71
N ILE A 94 -23.07 -0.97 -9.44
CA ILE A 94 -22.78 -1.50 -10.78
C ILE A 94 -22.59 -3.02 -10.73
N VAL A 95 -21.77 -3.53 -9.79
CA VAL A 95 -21.52 -4.98 -9.68
C VAL A 95 -22.81 -5.73 -9.34
N ARG A 96 -23.66 -5.21 -8.43
CA ARG A 96 -24.96 -5.83 -8.13
C ARG A 96 -25.90 -5.84 -9.32
N GLU A 97 -25.90 -4.79 -10.14
CA GLU A 97 -26.71 -4.76 -11.35
C GLU A 97 -26.26 -5.80 -12.37
N ILE A 98 -24.94 -5.92 -12.59
CA ILE A 98 -24.35 -6.95 -13.45
C ILE A 98 -24.74 -8.34 -12.92
N ALA A 99 -24.53 -8.59 -11.62
CA ALA A 99 -24.86 -9.85 -10.99
C ALA A 99 -26.35 -10.21 -11.16
N ARG A 100 -27.26 -9.26 -10.92
CA ARG A 100 -28.70 -9.44 -11.12
C ARG A 100 -29.05 -9.73 -12.57
N ARG A 101 -28.45 -9.01 -13.52
CA ARG A 101 -28.70 -9.16 -14.97
C ARG A 101 -28.33 -10.55 -15.48
N HIS A 102 -27.25 -11.12 -14.95
CA HIS A 102 -26.76 -12.45 -15.35
C HIS A 102 -27.18 -13.58 -14.41
N GLY A 103 -28.04 -13.31 -13.42
CA GLY A 103 -28.53 -14.33 -12.48
C GLY A 103 -27.43 -14.95 -11.61
N VAL A 104 -26.38 -14.18 -11.30
CA VAL A 104 -25.22 -14.63 -10.53
C VAL A 104 -25.62 -14.99 -9.10
N LYS A 105 -25.22 -16.18 -8.67
CA LYS A 105 -25.37 -16.65 -7.28
C LYS A 105 -24.02 -16.82 -6.60
N LYS A 106 -22.96 -17.06 -7.38
CA LYS A 106 -21.61 -17.31 -6.86
C LYS A 106 -20.55 -16.51 -7.61
N VAL A 107 -19.66 -15.89 -6.84
CA VAL A 107 -18.53 -15.10 -7.31
C VAL A 107 -17.23 -15.75 -6.87
N ALA A 108 -16.33 -15.98 -7.82
CA ALA A 108 -14.93 -16.24 -7.55
C ALA A 108 -14.15 -14.92 -7.68
N LYS A 109 -13.50 -14.47 -6.62
CA LYS A 109 -12.81 -13.19 -6.59
C LYS A 109 -11.31 -13.40 -6.47
N SER A 110 -10.55 -12.72 -7.33
CA SER A 110 -9.11 -12.56 -7.17
C SER A 110 -8.83 -11.27 -6.39
N LYS A 111 -7.64 -11.21 -5.78
CA LYS A 111 -7.19 -10.06 -5.00
C LYS A 111 -7.38 -8.72 -5.73
N SER A 112 -8.02 -7.75 -5.05
CA SER A 112 -8.10 -6.37 -5.53
C SER A 112 -8.24 -5.35 -4.38
N MET A 113 -7.24 -4.49 -4.24
CA MET A 113 -7.27 -3.39 -3.26
C MET A 113 -8.49 -2.47 -3.44
N VAL A 114 -8.91 -2.23 -4.69
CA VAL A 114 -10.05 -1.34 -4.98
C VAL A 114 -11.35 -1.97 -4.49
N SER A 115 -11.53 -3.28 -4.65
CA SER A 115 -12.71 -3.95 -4.09
C SER A 115 -12.73 -3.93 -2.55
N GLU A 116 -11.56 -3.92 -1.90
CA GLU A 116 -11.45 -3.74 -0.44
C GLU A 116 -11.83 -2.32 -0.01
N GLU A 117 -11.44 -1.29 -0.78
CA GLU A 117 -11.90 0.09 -0.59
C GLU A 117 -13.43 0.13 -0.56
N CYS A 118 -14.07 -0.51 -1.54
CA CYS A 118 -15.52 -0.52 -1.72
C CYS A 118 -16.28 -1.40 -0.71
N ALA A 119 -15.60 -2.22 0.11
CA ALA A 119 -16.25 -3.26 0.93
C ALA A 119 -17.13 -4.21 0.08
N LEU A 120 -16.61 -4.64 -1.07
CA LEU A 120 -17.42 -5.34 -2.07
C LEU A 120 -17.96 -6.69 -1.58
N ASN A 121 -17.18 -7.47 -0.83
CA ASN A 121 -17.62 -8.79 -0.36
C ASN A 121 -18.87 -8.67 0.53
N PRO A 122 -18.88 -7.87 1.63
CA PRO A 122 -20.10 -7.62 2.40
C PRO A 122 -21.28 -7.13 1.57
N ALA A 123 -21.04 -6.27 0.56
CA ALA A 123 -22.10 -5.72 -0.28
C ALA A 123 -22.76 -6.77 -1.18
N LEU A 124 -22.00 -7.77 -1.65
CA LEU A 124 -22.50 -8.89 -2.45
C LEU A 124 -23.14 -9.97 -1.58
N GLU A 125 -22.54 -10.28 -0.43
CA GLU A 125 -23.09 -11.23 0.55
C GLU A 125 -24.46 -10.74 1.07
N ALA A 126 -24.60 -9.44 1.35
CA ALA A 126 -25.88 -8.83 1.70
C ALA A 126 -26.93 -8.91 0.58
N ALA A 127 -26.50 -9.08 -0.67
CA ALA A 127 -27.37 -9.32 -1.83
C ALA A 127 -27.66 -10.81 -2.06
N GLY A 128 -27.23 -11.70 -1.17
CA GLY A 128 -27.44 -13.15 -1.26
C GLY A 128 -26.51 -13.86 -2.23
N ILE A 129 -25.39 -13.23 -2.61
CA ILE A 129 -24.37 -13.81 -3.51
C ILE A 129 -23.25 -14.42 -2.66
N GLU A 130 -22.92 -15.68 -2.90
CA GLU A 130 -21.75 -16.33 -2.31
C GLU A 130 -20.48 -15.73 -2.92
N VAL A 131 -19.59 -15.15 -2.11
CA VAL A 131 -18.30 -14.62 -2.57
C VAL A 131 -17.18 -15.48 -2.01
N VAL A 132 -16.27 -15.91 -2.87
CA VAL A 132 -15.12 -16.73 -2.48
C VAL A 132 -13.84 -16.05 -2.94
N GLU A 133 -12.99 -15.69 -1.98
CA GLU A 133 -11.63 -15.25 -2.27
C GLU A 133 -10.78 -16.42 -2.74
N THR A 134 -10.00 -16.18 -3.79
CA THR A 134 -9.26 -17.24 -4.47
C THR A 134 -7.74 -17.07 -4.41
N ASP A 135 -7.27 -15.88 -4.00
CA ASP A 135 -5.87 -15.66 -3.62
C ASP A 135 -5.66 -16.32 -2.27
N LEU A 136 -4.61 -17.13 -2.10
CA LEU A 136 -4.41 -17.89 -0.87
C LEU A 136 -4.38 -16.99 0.37
N GLY A 137 -3.73 -15.84 0.26
CA GLY A 137 -3.65 -14.89 1.36
C GLY A 137 -4.99 -14.27 1.70
N GLU A 138 -5.75 -13.81 0.70
CA GLU A 138 -7.10 -13.26 0.91
C GLU A 138 -8.09 -14.33 1.39
N TYR A 139 -7.97 -15.58 0.92
CA TYR A 139 -8.79 -16.71 1.37
C TYR A 139 -8.57 -17.02 2.86
N ILE A 140 -7.30 -17.06 3.30
CA ILE A 140 -6.96 -17.21 4.72
C ILE A 140 -7.62 -16.11 5.55
N LEU A 141 -7.65 -14.88 5.04
CA LEU A 141 -8.24 -13.74 5.74
C LEU A 141 -9.77 -13.76 5.73
N GLN A 142 -10.38 -14.21 4.64
CA GLN A 142 -11.82 -14.42 4.54
C GLN A 142 -12.27 -15.44 5.60
N LEU A 143 -11.58 -16.58 5.71
CA LEU A 143 -11.84 -17.58 6.75
C LEU A 143 -11.64 -17.04 8.17
N ALA A 144 -10.67 -16.14 8.35
CA ALA A 144 -10.38 -15.52 9.64
C ALA A 144 -11.32 -14.35 10.00
N GLY A 145 -12.07 -13.81 9.03
CA GLY A 145 -12.85 -12.57 9.21
C GLY A 145 -11.97 -11.34 9.43
N GLU A 146 -10.79 -11.28 8.80
CA GLU A 146 -9.79 -10.24 9.01
C GLU A 146 -9.51 -9.43 7.72
N PRO A 147 -9.15 -8.14 7.81
CA PRO A 147 -8.71 -7.36 6.65
C PRO A 147 -7.25 -7.67 6.27
N PRO A 148 -6.83 -7.37 5.02
CA PRO A 148 -5.44 -7.54 4.60
C PRO A 148 -4.48 -6.59 5.35
N SER A 149 -3.31 -7.12 5.72
CA SER A 149 -2.25 -6.30 6.35
C SER A 149 -1.21 -5.79 5.36
N HIS A 150 -1.17 -6.29 4.13
CA HIS A 150 -0.13 -5.93 3.16
C HIS A 150 -0.60 -6.02 1.70
N ILE A 151 -0.13 -5.10 0.85
CA ILE A 151 -0.57 -4.94 -0.54
C ILE A 151 -0.20 -6.14 -1.43
N ILE A 152 0.94 -6.80 -1.21
CA ILE A 152 1.36 -8.02 -1.92
C ILE A 152 1.04 -9.32 -1.15
N ALA A 153 1.50 -9.49 0.10
CA ALA A 153 1.22 -10.69 0.91
C ALA A 153 0.20 -10.41 2.05
N PRO A 154 -1.11 -10.50 1.80
CA PRO A 154 -2.12 -9.91 2.67
C PRO A 154 -2.17 -10.55 4.08
N ALA A 155 -1.91 -11.85 4.19
CA ALA A 155 -1.83 -12.61 5.44
C ALA A 155 -0.44 -12.62 6.12
N MET A 156 0.47 -11.69 5.77
CA MET A 156 1.87 -11.66 6.27
C MET A 156 1.99 -11.65 7.81
N HIS A 157 0.96 -11.20 8.53
CA HIS A 157 0.94 -11.15 9.99
C HIS A 157 0.59 -12.49 10.66
N LYS A 158 0.12 -13.50 9.91
CA LYS A 158 -0.25 -14.81 10.47
C LYS A 158 0.93 -15.78 10.47
N SER A 159 1.05 -16.56 11.53
CA SER A 159 2.01 -17.68 11.61
C SER A 159 1.50 -18.91 10.89
N LEU A 160 2.42 -19.84 10.58
CA LEU A 160 2.06 -21.14 10.01
C LEU A 160 1.11 -21.91 10.91
N ASP A 161 1.36 -21.92 12.23
CA ASP A 161 0.51 -22.62 13.20
C ASP A 161 -0.92 -22.06 13.23
N GLN A 162 -1.07 -20.74 13.17
CA GLN A 162 -2.39 -20.10 13.12
C GLN A 162 -3.15 -20.49 11.84
N ILE A 163 -2.45 -20.57 10.71
CA ILE A 163 -3.05 -21.01 9.43
C ILE A 163 -3.43 -22.49 9.50
N SER A 164 -2.59 -23.33 10.09
CA SER A 164 -2.85 -24.76 10.31
C SER A 164 -4.12 -25.00 11.13
N ASP A 165 -4.28 -24.27 12.24
CA ASP A 165 -5.45 -24.38 13.11
C ASP A 165 -6.71 -23.87 12.40
N LEU A 166 -6.58 -22.76 11.68
CA LEU A 166 -7.67 -22.17 10.91
C LEU A 166 -8.18 -23.12 9.82
N PHE A 167 -7.29 -23.74 9.04
CA PHE A 167 -7.68 -24.67 7.99
C PHE A 167 -8.31 -25.95 8.56
N ALA A 168 -7.74 -26.52 9.62
CA ALA A 168 -8.32 -27.69 10.27
C ALA A 168 -9.77 -27.43 10.74
N SER A 169 -10.00 -26.24 11.31
CA SER A 169 -11.33 -25.81 11.76
C SER A 169 -12.27 -25.51 10.58
N ALA A 170 -11.84 -24.70 9.62
CA ALA A 170 -12.69 -24.24 8.52
C ALA A 170 -13.04 -25.35 7.53
N HIS A 171 -12.08 -26.23 7.19
CA HIS A 171 -12.28 -27.30 6.23
C HIS A 171 -12.71 -28.62 6.88
N GLN A 172 -12.75 -28.69 8.22
CA GLN A 172 -13.07 -29.90 8.99
C GLN A 172 -12.13 -31.07 8.64
N THR A 173 -10.84 -30.77 8.50
CA THR A 173 -9.77 -31.71 8.13
C THR A 173 -8.79 -31.91 9.29
N LYS A 174 -7.92 -32.93 9.18
CA LYS A 174 -6.80 -33.08 10.13
C LYS A 174 -5.82 -31.92 9.97
N ARG A 175 -5.37 -31.36 11.09
CA ARG A 175 -4.33 -30.33 11.15
C ARG A 175 -3.07 -30.79 10.40
N LYS A 176 -2.59 -29.94 9.50
CA LYS A 176 -1.33 -30.13 8.75
C LYS A 176 -0.31 -29.10 9.21
N THR A 177 0.97 -29.46 9.16
CA THR A 177 2.07 -28.61 9.69
C THR A 177 3.08 -28.18 8.63
N ASP A 178 3.02 -28.77 7.43
CA ASP A 178 3.92 -28.42 6.33
C ASP A 178 3.21 -27.54 5.29
N ILE A 179 3.97 -26.58 4.74
CA ILE A 179 3.49 -25.61 3.74
C ILE A 179 2.98 -26.30 2.46
N PRO A 180 3.65 -27.32 1.89
CA PRO A 180 3.14 -28.03 0.71
C PRO A 180 1.76 -28.67 0.94
N ALA A 181 1.51 -29.29 2.09
CA ALA A 181 0.24 -29.94 2.36
C ALA A 181 -0.89 -28.94 2.62
N LEU A 182 -0.61 -27.81 3.28
CA LEU A 182 -1.59 -26.72 3.46
C LEU A 182 -1.95 -26.05 2.13
N THR A 183 -0.96 -25.77 1.28
CA THR A 183 -1.21 -25.18 -0.05
C THR A 183 -1.96 -26.15 -0.97
N ARG A 184 -1.67 -27.46 -0.88
CA ARG A 184 -2.44 -28.50 -1.58
C ARG A 184 -3.89 -28.56 -1.11
N GLU A 185 -4.12 -28.48 0.20
CA GLU A 185 -5.48 -28.45 0.75
C GLU A 185 -6.28 -27.25 0.25
N ALA A 186 -5.73 -26.04 0.36
CA ALA A 186 -6.39 -24.85 -0.15
C ALA A 186 -6.71 -24.98 -1.64
N ARG A 187 -5.79 -25.55 -2.43
CA ARG A 187 -6.03 -25.83 -3.86
C ARG A 187 -7.18 -26.82 -4.08
N GLU A 188 -7.25 -27.90 -3.30
CA GLU A 188 -8.32 -28.91 -3.39
C GLU A 188 -9.68 -28.30 -3.01
N VAL A 189 -9.72 -27.46 -1.97
CA VAL A 189 -10.93 -26.75 -1.53
C VAL A 189 -11.36 -25.70 -2.55
N LEU A 190 -10.46 -24.86 -3.06
CA LEU A 190 -10.82 -23.76 -3.96
C LEU A 190 -11.16 -24.24 -5.38
N ARG A 191 -10.62 -25.38 -5.83
CA ARG A 191 -10.77 -25.84 -7.23
C ARG A 191 -12.24 -25.88 -7.71
N PRO A 192 -13.20 -26.49 -6.98
CA PRO A 192 -14.59 -26.55 -7.39
C PRO A 192 -15.27 -25.17 -7.45
N HIS A 193 -14.82 -24.19 -6.65
CA HIS A 193 -15.39 -22.85 -6.67
C HIS A 193 -15.14 -22.13 -8.00
N PHE A 194 -13.97 -22.33 -8.63
CA PHE A 194 -13.70 -21.73 -9.95
C PHE A 194 -14.63 -22.27 -11.05
N PHE A 195 -15.01 -23.56 -10.99
CA PHE A 195 -15.89 -24.17 -11.98
C PHE A 195 -17.38 -23.87 -11.75
N SER A 196 -17.76 -23.60 -10.49
CA SER A 196 -19.15 -23.32 -10.11
C SER A 196 -19.49 -21.84 -10.03
N ALA A 197 -18.50 -20.95 -10.14
CA ALA A 197 -18.74 -19.51 -10.11
C ALA A 197 -19.39 -19.01 -11.41
N ASP A 198 -20.44 -18.22 -11.27
CA ASP A 198 -21.12 -17.59 -12.41
C ASP A 198 -20.36 -16.36 -12.89
N MET A 199 -19.70 -15.67 -11.95
CA MET A 199 -18.96 -14.43 -12.19
C MET A 199 -17.58 -14.44 -11.54
N GLY A 200 -16.58 -14.01 -12.30
CA GLY A 200 -15.23 -13.74 -11.83
C GLY A 200 -15.05 -12.25 -11.55
N ILE A 201 -14.47 -11.90 -10.40
CA ILE A 201 -14.10 -10.50 -10.11
C ILE A 201 -12.59 -10.40 -9.96
N SER A 202 -11.97 -9.47 -10.69
CA SER A 202 -10.55 -9.19 -10.56
C SER A 202 -10.22 -7.72 -10.33
N GLY A 203 -9.00 -7.48 -9.87
CA GLY A 203 -8.37 -6.18 -10.02
C GLY A 203 -7.76 -5.99 -11.40
N GLY A 204 -7.01 -4.89 -11.53
CA GLY A 204 -6.00 -4.68 -12.57
C GLY A 204 -4.74 -4.08 -11.96
N ASN A 205 -3.57 -4.58 -12.35
CA ASN A 205 -2.30 -3.92 -12.06
C ASN A 205 -2.11 -2.71 -12.97
N PHE A 206 -2.47 -2.87 -14.25
CA PHE A 206 -2.41 -1.83 -15.27
C PHE A 206 -3.58 -1.94 -16.25
N LEU A 207 -3.96 -0.81 -16.84
CA LEU A 207 -4.84 -0.72 -18.01
C LEU A 207 -3.97 -0.31 -19.20
N ILE A 208 -4.00 -1.06 -20.30
CA ILE A 208 -3.16 -0.77 -21.47
C ILE A 208 -4.04 -0.10 -22.52
N ALA A 209 -3.83 1.20 -22.75
CA ALA A 209 -4.72 2.01 -23.57
C ALA A 209 -4.77 1.56 -25.03
N GLU A 210 -3.62 1.28 -25.65
CA GLU A 210 -3.53 0.92 -27.07
C GLU A 210 -4.27 -0.37 -27.45
N SER A 211 -4.48 -1.27 -26.48
CA SER A 211 -5.08 -2.58 -26.72
C SER A 211 -6.41 -2.80 -25.98
N GLY A 212 -6.82 -1.87 -25.11
CA GLY A 212 -7.99 -2.03 -24.26
C GLY A 212 -7.85 -3.20 -23.27
N SER A 213 -6.62 -3.55 -22.88
CA SER A 213 -6.34 -4.74 -22.07
C SER A 213 -6.23 -4.43 -20.57
N VAL A 214 -6.71 -5.33 -19.72
CA VAL A 214 -6.46 -5.31 -18.28
C VAL A 214 -5.33 -6.28 -17.97
N ALA A 215 -4.24 -5.78 -17.38
CA ALA A 215 -3.10 -6.61 -17.01
C ALA A 215 -3.15 -6.99 -15.53
N ILE A 216 -2.97 -8.28 -15.23
CA ILE A 216 -2.84 -8.83 -13.89
C ILE A 216 -1.48 -9.53 -13.76
N VAL A 217 -0.79 -9.26 -12.65
CA VAL A 217 0.51 -9.83 -12.31
C VAL A 217 0.35 -10.61 -11.01
N THR A 218 0.51 -11.92 -11.05
CA THR A 218 0.27 -12.81 -9.91
C THR A 218 1.25 -13.98 -9.87
N ASN A 219 1.58 -14.43 -8.65
CA ASN A 219 2.39 -15.63 -8.44
C ASN A 219 1.56 -16.91 -8.30
N GLU A 220 0.23 -16.78 -8.34
CA GLU A 220 -0.73 -17.85 -8.20
C GLU A 220 -1.60 -17.98 -9.46
N GLY A 221 -1.95 -19.21 -9.85
CA GLY A 221 -2.76 -19.45 -11.06
C GLY A 221 -4.25 -19.12 -10.91
N ASN A 222 -4.68 -18.69 -9.72
CA ASN A 222 -6.08 -18.35 -9.41
C ASN A 222 -6.59 -17.20 -10.27
N GLY A 223 -5.78 -16.16 -10.51
CA GLY A 223 -6.17 -14.99 -11.30
C GLY A 223 -6.63 -15.38 -12.70
N ARG A 224 -5.87 -16.25 -13.38
CA ARG A 224 -6.26 -16.78 -14.71
C ARG A 224 -7.59 -17.52 -14.65
N MET A 225 -7.79 -18.37 -13.65
CA MET A 225 -9.04 -19.11 -13.52
C MET A 225 -10.24 -18.20 -13.26
N VAL A 226 -10.07 -17.15 -12.45
CA VAL A 226 -11.10 -16.14 -12.19
C VAL A 226 -11.46 -15.36 -13.45
N THR A 227 -10.49 -15.04 -14.31
CA THR A 227 -10.74 -14.23 -15.51
C THR A 227 -11.16 -15.02 -16.74
N THR A 228 -11.02 -16.36 -16.75
CA THR A 228 -11.31 -17.17 -17.94
C THR A 228 -12.41 -18.22 -17.78
N LEU A 229 -12.67 -18.74 -16.57
CA LEU A 229 -13.66 -19.82 -16.37
C LEU A 229 -15.10 -19.30 -16.20
N PRO A 230 -15.38 -18.26 -15.40
CA PRO A 230 -16.72 -17.71 -15.28
C PRO A 230 -17.20 -17.06 -16.58
N LYS A 231 -18.50 -17.16 -16.85
CA LYS A 231 -19.12 -16.55 -18.05
C LYS A 231 -19.08 -15.02 -18.00
N VAL A 232 -19.18 -14.44 -16.80
CA VAL A 232 -19.10 -13.00 -16.58
C VAL A 232 -17.78 -12.68 -15.89
N HIS A 233 -16.99 -11.77 -16.44
CA HIS A 233 -15.80 -11.23 -15.78
C HIS A 233 -16.01 -9.73 -15.51
N VAL A 234 -15.78 -9.32 -14.26
CA VAL A 234 -15.75 -7.91 -13.86
C VAL A 234 -14.35 -7.54 -13.37
N ALA A 235 -13.66 -6.66 -14.09
CA ALA A 235 -12.41 -6.07 -13.64
C ALA A 235 -12.69 -4.71 -12.96
N ILE A 236 -12.19 -4.51 -11.74
CA ILE A 236 -12.37 -3.28 -10.97
C ILE A 236 -11.00 -2.66 -10.72
N THR A 237 -10.77 -1.45 -11.23
CA THR A 237 -9.47 -0.81 -11.14
C THR A 237 -9.57 0.70 -11.06
N GLY A 238 -8.57 1.30 -10.41
CA GLY A 238 -8.47 2.75 -10.34
C GLY A 238 -8.07 3.35 -11.69
N VAL A 239 -8.62 4.53 -11.99
CA VAL A 239 -8.35 5.28 -13.22
C VAL A 239 -6.86 5.60 -13.40
N GLU A 240 -6.12 5.76 -12.31
CA GLU A 240 -4.71 6.15 -12.36
C GLU A 240 -3.82 5.08 -12.99
N LYS A 241 -4.26 3.82 -13.06
CA LYS A 241 -3.44 2.68 -13.49
C LYS A 241 -3.29 2.54 -15.00
N VAL A 242 -3.83 3.46 -15.80
CA VAL A 242 -3.66 3.44 -17.26
C VAL A 242 -2.21 3.72 -17.68
N VAL A 243 -1.76 2.97 -18.68
CA VAL A 243 -0.49 3.14 -19.37
C VAL A 243 -0.75 3.16 -20.88
N PRO A 244 -0.04 4.00 -21.65
CA PRO A 244 -0.32 4.15 -23.07
C PRO A 244 -0.15 2.85 -23.87
N THR A 245 1.01 2.19 -23.74
CA THR A 245 1.38 1.05 -24.60
C THR A 245 1.80 -0.20 -23.81
N LEU A 246 1.85 -1.34 -24.51
CA LEU A 246 2.45 -2.59 -24.05
C LEU A 246 3.94 -2.44 -23.77
N GLU A 247 4.64 -1.60 -24.53
CA GLU A 247 6.05 -1.30 -24.28
C GLU A 247 6.23 -0.56 -22.95
N ASP A 248 5.37 0.42 -22.67
CA ASP A 248 5.34 1.10 -21.37
C ASP A 248 5.05 0.13 -20.22
N PHE A 249 4.05 -0.75 -20.41
CA PHE A 249 3.72 -1.82 -19.47
C PHE A 249 4.93 -2.73 -19.24
N SER A 250 5.63 -3.17 -20.29
CA SER A 250 6.81 -4.04 -20.17
C SER A 250 7.92 -3.40 -19.35
N THR A 251 8.13 -2.08 -19.52
CA THR A 251 9.10 -1.31 -18.74
C THR A 251 8.72 -1.27 -17.25
N LEU A 252 7.45 -1.01 -16.96
CA LEU A 252 6.94 -0.98 -15.58
C LEU A 252 6.92 -2.37 -14.95
N LEU A 253 6.69 -3.43 -15.72
CA LEU A 253 6.70 -4.81 -15.26
C LEU A 253 8.09 -5.22 -14.75
N ARG A 254 9.15 -4.84 -15.48
CA ARG A 254 10.56 -5.08 -15.07
C ARG A 254 10.86 -4.51 -13.68
N LEU A 255 10.24 -3.38 -13.34
CA LEU A 255 10.37 -2.73 -12.04
C LEU A 255 9.43 -3.33 -10.98
N LEU A 256 8.19 -3.63 -11.35
CA LEU A 256 7.14 -4.11 -10.44
C LEU A 256 7.54 -5.42 -9.77
N THR A 257 7.90 -6.44 -10.56
CA THR A 257 8.13 -7.80 -10.04
C THR A 257 9.38 -7.85 -9.16
N ARG A 258 10.45 -7.16 -9.58
CA ARG A 258 11.68 -7.03 -8.79
C ARG A 258 11.44 -6.29 -7.49
N SER A 259 10.65 -5.22 -7.52
CA SER A 259 10.34 -4.44 -6.31
C SER A 259 9.38 -5.14 -5.36
N ALA A 260 8.49 -5.99 -5.88
CA ALA A 260 7.45 -6.66 -5.10
C ALA A 260 7.93 -7.96 -4.47
N THR A 261 8.49 -8.86 -5.28
CA THR A 261 8.79 -10.24 -4.86
C THR A 261 10.23 -10.65 -5.14
N GLY A 262 11.08 -9.72 -5.63
CA GLY A 262 12.46 -10.03 -5.98
C GLY A 262 12.57 -10.96 -7.18
N GLN A 263 11.59 -10.93 -8.10
CA GLN A 263 11.59 -11.79 -9.29
C GLN A 263 11.79 -10.96 -10.55
N SER A 264 12.55 -11.51 -11.50
CA SER A 264 12.78 -10.90 -12.82
C SER A 264 11.47 -10.72 -13.61
N ILE A 265 10.56 -11.67 -13.45
CA ILE A 265 9.15 -11.68 -13.89
C ILE A 265 8.32 -12.53 -12.91
N SER A 266 7.03 -12.25 -12.76
CA SER A 266 6.12 -13.06 -11.93
C SER A 266 5.72 -14.37 -12.62
N ASN A 267 5.26 -15.37 -11.87
CA ASN A 267 4.88 -16.67 -12.44
C ASN A 267 3.76 -16.56 -13.50
N TYR A 268 2.86 -15.59 -13.34
CA TYR A 268 1.80 -15.32 -14.29
C TYR A 268 1.68 -13.82 -14.56
N VAL A 269 1.73 -13.48 -15.83
CA VAL A 269 1.40 -12.16 -16.35
C VAL A 269 0.29 -12.36 -17.37
N SER A 270 -0.93 -11.94 -17.03
CA SER A 270 -2.12 -12.16 -17.84
C SER A 270 -2.66 -10.84 -18.36
N LEU A 271 -2.90 -10.76 -19.67
CA LEU A 271 -3.54 -9.62 -20.32
C LEU A 271 -4.91 -10.07 -20.83
N THR A 272 -5.96 -9.66 -20.13
CA THR A 272 -7.34 -9.91 -20.57
C THR A 272 -7.74 -8.85 -21.58
N THR A 273 -8.10 -9.27 -22.78
CA THR A 273 -8.32 -8.39 -23.94
C THR A 273 -9.65 -8.74 -24.61
N GLY A 274 -10.74 -8.13 -24.14
CA GLY A 274 -12.08 -8.37 -24.67
C GLY A 274 -12.76 -9.64 -24.16
N VAL A 275 -13.90 -9.95 -24.78
CA VAL A 275 -14.66 -11.20 -24.56
C VAL A 275 -14.10 -12.34 -25.40
N LYS A 276 -14.48 -13.58 -25.08
CA LYS A 276 -14.13 -14.75 -25.88
C LYS A 276 -14.64 -14.61 -27.32
N ALA A 277 -13.78 -14.90 -28.30
CA ALA A 277 -14.13 -14.85 -29.72
C ALA A 277 -14.81 -16.14 -30.20
N SER A 278 -15.40 -16.08 -31.39
CA SER A 278 -15.96 -17.26 -32.06
C SER A 278 -14.83 -18.23 -32.43
N GLY A 279 -14.73 -19.34 -31.69
CA GLY A 279 -13.70 -20.38 -31.87
C GLY A 279 -12.76 -20.53 -30.68
N ASP A 280 -12.80 -19.59 -29.72
CA ASP A 280 -12.05 -19.72 -28.47
C ASP A 280 -12.65 -20.82 -27.60
N THR A 281 -11.78 -21.58 -26.93
CA THR A 281 -12.18 -22.69 -26.05
C THR A 281 -12.49 -22.23 -24.63
N ASP A 282 -11.95 -21.09 -24.20
CA ASP A 282 -12.14 -20.49 -22.88
C ASP A 282 -12.28 -18.95 -22.97
N GLY A 283 -12.68 -18.33 -21.85
CA GLY A 283 -12.85 -16.88 -21.74
C GLY A 283 -14.28 -16.45 -21.39
N PRO A 284 -14.45 -15.19 -20.92
CA PRO A 284 -15.75 -14.67 -20.53
C PRO A 284 -16.63 -14.38 -21.75
N GLU A 285 -17.93 -14.66 -21.63
CA GLU A 285 -18.97 -14.24 -22.58
C GLU A 285 -19.32 -12.75 -22.41
N HIS A 286 -19.16 -12.25 -21.19
CA HIS A 286 -19.41 -10.87 -20.83
C HIS A 286 -18.23 -10.32 -20.04
N PHE A 287 -17.62 -9.25 -20.53
CA PHE A 287 -16.51 -8.60 -19.87
C PHE A 287 -16.89 -7.16 -19.50
N HIS A 288 -16.89 -6.87 -18.21
CA HIS A 288 -17.16 -5.54 -17.67
C HIS A 288 -15.91 -4.98 -17.01
N ILE A 289 -15.61 -3.71 -17.24
CA ILE A 289 -14.47 -3.02 -16.63
C ILE A 289 -15.01 -1.79 -15.92
N ILE A 290 -14.80 -1.72 -14.61
CA ILE A 290 -15.22 -0.60 -13.76
C ILE A 290 -13.98 0.25 -13.46
N LEU A 291 -13.97 1.45 -14.02
CA LEU A 291 -12.95 2.48 -13.82
C LEU A 291 -13.34 3.35 -12.62
N VAL A 292 -12.53 3.30 -11.57
CA VAL A 292 -12.85 3.90 -10.26
C VAL A 292 -12.01 5.15 -10.02
N ASP A 293 -12.66 6.29 -9.79
CA ASP A 293 -12.00 7.50 -9.31
C ASP A 293 -11.83 7.47 -7.79
N SER A 294 -12.91 7.57 -7.02
CA SER A 294 -12.90 7.56 -5.55
C SER A 294 -11.85 8.52 -4.97
N GLY A 295 -11.74 9.72 -5.54
CA GLY A 295 -10.83 10.77 -5.09
C GLY A 295 -9.43 10.71 -5.70
N ARG A 296 -9.17 9.86 -6.69
CA ARG A 296 -7.87 9.78 -7.38
C ARG A 296 -7.56 11.03 -8.19
N THR A 297 -8.52 11.51 -8.97
CA THR A 297 -8.37 12.69 -9.83
C THR A 297 -8.21 13.98 -9.03
N SER A 298 -8.67 14.05 -7.78
CA SER A 298 -8.47 15.22 -6.91
C SER A 298 -7.00 15.48 -6.55
N LEU A 299 -6.12 14.48 -6.72
CA LEU A 299 -4.68 14.63 -6.54
C LEU A 299 -3.99 15.21 -7.77
N LEU A 300 -4.61 15.18 -8.96
CA LEU A 300 -4.02 15.74 -10.18
C LEU A 300 -3.86 17.26 -10.07
N GLY A 301 -2.75 17.77 -10.60
CA GLY A 301 -2.36 19.18 -10.49
C GLY A 301 -1.89 19.61 -9.10
N THR A 302 -1.98 18.75 -8.09
CA THR A 302 -1.57 19.08 -6.72
C THR A 302 -0.15 18.61 -6.42
N GLU A 303 0.42 19.10 -5.32
CA GLU A 303 1.71 18.61 -4.78
C GLU A 303 1.71 17.10 -4.48
N LEU A 304 0.53 16.51 -4.30
CA LEU A 304 0.34 15.09 -4.00
C LEU A 304 0.22 14.21 -5.27
N GLN A 305 0.16 14.80 -6.47
CA GLN A 305 -0.04 14.08 -7.74
C GLN A 305 0.94 12.90 -7.90
N SER A 306 2.19 13.08 -7.48
CA SER A 306 3.21 12.03 -7.64
C SER A 306 2.87 10.73 -6.89
N ALA A 307 1.96 10.73 -5.92
CA ALA A 307 1.46 9.52 -5.27
C ALA A 307 0.72 8.59 -6.26
N LEU A 308 0.06 9.14 -7.29
CA LEU A 308 -0.66 8.39 -8.32
C LEU A 308 0.26 7.60 -9.26
N ARG A 309 1.58 7.87 -9.24
CA ARG A 309 2.54 7.02 -9.97
C ARG A 309 2.59 5.59 -9.45
N CYS A 310 2.12 5.34 -8.23
CA CYS A 310 2.28 4.08 -7.52
C CYS A 310 1.85 2.85 -8.32
N ILE A 311 2.79 1.94 -8.58
CA ILE A 311 2.54 0.64 -9.22
C ILE A 311 2.23 -0.48 -8.20
N ARG A 312 1.91 -0.11 -6.96
CA ARG A 312 1.50 -1.04 -5.87
C ARG A 312 2.49 -2.16 -5.54
N CYS A 313 3.80 -1.94 -5.73
CA CYS A 313 4.82 -2.96 -5.48
C CYS A 313 5.09 -3.28 -3.99
N GLY A 314 4.68 -2.43 -3.04
CA GLY A 314 4.92 -2.66 -1.61
C GLY A 314 6.35 -2.36 -1.10
N ALA A 315 7.31 -2.05 -1.97
CA ALA A 315 8.71 -1.79 -1.57
C ALA A 315 8.85 -0.73 -0.44
N CYS A 316 8.07 0.35 -0.52
CA CYS A 316 8.06 1.40 0.50
C CYS A 316 7.65 0.89 1.89
N MET A 317 6.76 -0.10 1.96
CA MET A 317 6.31 -0.71 3.21
C MET A 317 7.40 -1.61 3.78
N ASN A 318 7.97 -2.46 2.91
CA ASN A 318 9.00 -3.43 3.28
C ASN A 318 10.27 -2.77 3.82
N HIS A 319 10.57 -1.54 3.43
CA HIS A 319 11.73 -0.78 3.91
C HIS A 319 11.39 0.23 5.02
N CYS A 320 10.12 0.38 5.38
CA CYS A 320 9.71 1.34 6.39
C CYS A 320 9.92 0.79 7.79
N PRO A 321 10.75 1.43 8.65
CA PRO A 321 10.98 0.95 10.01
C PRO A 321 9.70 1.02 10.87
N VAL A 322 8.78 1.95 10.59
CA VAL A 322 7.50 2.04 11.29
C VAL A 322 6.64 0.82 10.95
N TYR A 323 6.42 0.57 9.65
CA TYR A 323 5.64 -0.60 9.19
C TYR A 323 6.22 -1.93 9.69
N GLN A 324 7.55 -2.10 9.65
CA GLN A 324 8.23 -3.31 10.14
C GLN A 324 7.97 -3.61 11.64
N ASN A 325 7.58 -2.61 12.44
CA ASN A 325 7.33 -2.80 13.88
C ASN A 325 5.85 -2.93 14.24
N ILE A 326 4.94 -2.36 13.44
CA ILE A 326 3.51 -2.30 13.78
C ILE A 326 2.59 -3.06 12.82
N GLY A 327 3.10 -3.51 11.67
CA GLY A 327 2.33 -4.15 10.62
C GLY A 327 1.31 -3.21 9.95
N GLY A 328 0.53 -3.74 9.00
CA GLY A 328 -0.42 -2.90 8.25
C GLY A 328 -1.70 -2.55 8.98
N HIS A 329 -2.23 -3.44 9.82
CA HIS A 329 -3.50 -3.18 10.52
C HIS A 329 -3.45 -1.94 11.42
N ALA A 330 -2.28 -1.56 11.92
CA ALA A 330 -2.13 -0.35 12.74
C ALA A 330 -2.53 0.93 11.98
N TYR A 331 -2.37 0.97 10.65
CA TYR A 331 -2.72 2.11 9.80
C TYR A 331 -4.23 2.33 9.66
N GLY A 332 -5.05 1.31 9.99
CA GLY A 332 -6.50 1.45 10.13
C GLY A 332 -7.31 1.51 8.83
N TRP A 333 -6.69 1.28 7.67
CA TRP A 333 -7.41 1.19 6.39
C TRP A 333 -6.66 0.33 5.36
N VAL A 334 -7.26 0.17 4.17
CA VAL A 334 -6.78 -0.72 3.10
C VAL A 334 -5.38 -0.38 2.60
N TYR A 335 -4.95 0.88 2.72
CA TYR A 335 -3.62 1.32 2.33
C TYR A 335 -2.72 1.52 3.56
N PRO A 336 -1.84 0.56 3.89
CA PRO A 336 -0.86 0.70 4.97
C PRO A 336 0.50 1.27 4.51
N GLY A 337 1.36 1.57 5.48
CA GLY A 337 2.75 1.98 5.25
C GLY A 337 2.88 3.38 4.65
N PRO A 338 4.08 3.75 4.16
CA PRO A 338 4.35 5.12 3.70
C PRO A 338 3.44 5.63 2.58
N ILE A 339 3.06 4.78 1.62
CA ILE A 339 2.10 5.16 0.58
C ILE A 339 0.69 5.36 1.17
N GLY A 340 0.30 4.54 2.13
CA GLY A 340 -0.95 4.67 2.87
C GLY A 340 -1.02 5.94 3.70
N SER A 341 0.09 6.36 4.31
CA SER A 341 0.22 7.63 5.01
C SER A 341 0.01 8.87 4.14
N VAL A 342 0.00 8.72 2.81
CA VAL A 342 -0.31 9.78 1.85
C VAL A 342 -1.71 9.59 1.26
N LEU A 343 -2.03 8.39 0.77
CA LEU A 343 -3.29 8.15 0.06
C LEU A 343 -4.51 8.12 0.97
N THR A 344 -4.40 7.54 2.18
CA THR A 344 -5.52 7.48 3.12
C THR A 344 -6.04 8.88 3.46
N PRO A 345 -5.23 9.83 3.97
CA PRO A 345 -5.71 11.19 4.23
C PRO A 345 -6.17 11.92 2.95
N ALA A 346 -5.62 11.60 1.78
CA ALA A 346 -6.07 12.20 0.52
C ALA A 346 -7.45 11.71 0.09
N TYR A 347 -7.79 10.44 0.32
CA TYR A 347 -9.07 9.86 -0.11
C TYR A 347 -10.19 10.03 0.91
N VAL A 348 -9.88 9.94 2.21
CA VAL A 348 -10.90 9.90 3.26
C VAL A 348 -10.95 11.20 4.09
N GLY A 349 -10.16 12.20 3.72
CA GLY A 349 -10.01 13.45 4.47
C GLY A 349 -8.87 13.38 5.50
N LEU A 350 -8.16 14.49 5.65
CA LEU A 350 -6.99 14.61 6.52
C LEU A 350 -7.38 14.48 8.00
N GLU A 351 -8.54 15.01 8.36
CA GLU A 351 -9.16 14.92 9.68
C GLU A 351 -9.40 13.47 10.15
N ASN A 352 -9.62 12.55 9.21
CA ASN A 352 -9.87 11.13 9.50
C ASN A 352 -8.58 10.31 9.61
N ALA A 353 -7.42 10.93 9.39
CA ALA A 353 -6.11 10.27 9.34
C ALA A 353 -4.95 11.14 9.88
N LEU A 354 -5.22 12.06 10.82
CA LEU A 354 -4.28 13.07 11.36
C LEU A 354 -2.94 12.56 11.89
N ASP A 355 -2.83 11.28 12.23
CA ASP A 355 -1.59 10.69 12.74
C ASP A 355 -0.79 9.96 11.66
N LEU A 356 -1.38 9.67 10.49
CA LEU A 356 -0.71 8.91 9.44
C LEU A 356 0.44 9.69 8.78
N PRO A 357 0.33 10.99 8.45
CA PRO A 357 1.48 11.77 7.98
C PRO A 357 2.61 11.80 9.02
N GLN A 358 2.28 11.66 10.31
CA GLN A 358 3.21 11.62 11.43
C GLN A 358 3.85 10.24 11.65
N ALA A 359 3.29 9.18 11.06
CA ALA A 359 3.76 7.78 11.14
C ALA A 359 5.03 7.53 10.31
N SER A 360 6.02 8.42 10.40
CA SER A 360 7.25 8.39 9.63
C SER A 360 8.40 9.03 10.40
N THR A 361 9.56 8.37 10.37
CA THR A 361 10.83 8.92 10.85
C THR A 361 11.48 9.89 9.86
N LEU A 362 10.87 10.07 8.68
CA LEU A 362 11.39 10.87 7.57
C LEU A 362 12.81 10.46 7.13
N CYS A 363 13.18 9.17 7.27
CA CYS A 363 14.48 8.64 6.87
C CYS A 363 14.69 8.55 5.35
N ASN A 364 13.63 8.75 4.55
CA ASN A 364 13.63 8.71 3.09
C ASN A 364 13.96 7.38 2.41
N GLU A 365 14.06 6.28 3.17
CA GLU A 365 14.28 4.96 2.57
C GLU A 365 13.19 4.60 1.54
N CYS A 366 11.92 4.91 1.86
CA CYS A 366 10.80 4.68 0.96
C CYS A 366 10.88 5.46 -0.36
N GLY A 367 11.51 6.64 -0.38
CA GLY A 367 11.77 7.42 -1.58
C GLY A 367 12.94 6.84 -2.39
N VAL A 368 14.02 6.44 -1.70
CA VAL A 368 15.20 5.81 -2.31
C VAL A 368 14.84 4.53 -3.04
N VAL A 369 14.01 3.67 -2.44
CA VAL A 369 13.68 2.36 -3.04
C VAL A 369 12.50 2.37 -4.01
N CYS A 370 11.78 3.49 -4.13
CA CYS A 370 10.61 3.57 -5.00
C CYS A 370 11.01 3.38 -6.48
N PRO A 371 10.49 2.35 -7.18
CA PRO A 371 10.86 2.11 -8.57
C PRO A 371 10.40 3.23 -9.52
N VAL A 372 9.34 3.95 -9.14
CA VAL A 372 8.75 5.06 -9.92
C VAL A 372 8.96 6.40 -9.21
N LYS A 373 10.01 6.48 -8.38
CA LYS A 373 10.57 7.71 -7.78
C LYS A 373 9.52 8.62 -7.11
N ILE A 374 8.63 8.06 -6.28
CA ILE A 374 7.66 8.84 -5.50
C ILE A 374 8.35 9.41 -4.25
N PRO A 375 8.35 10.74 -4.05
CA PRO A 375 9.01 11.38 -2.90
C PRO A 375 8.11 11.32 -1.64
N LEU A 376 7.80 10.11 -1.17
CA LEU A 376 6.82 9.90 -0.09
C LEU A 376 7.06 10.74 1.18
N PRO A 377 8.30 10.96 1.67
CA PRO A 377 8.53 11.86 2.81
C PRO A 377 8.14 13.30 2.55
N ASP A 378 8.36 13.82 1.35
CA ASP A 378 7.97 15.19 1.00
C ASP A 378 6.46 15.31 0.89
N LEU A 379 5.78 14.30 0.34
CA LEU A 379 4.32 14.26 0.33
C LEU A 379 3.72 14.23 1.74
N MET A 380 4.35 13.46 2.65
CA MET A 380 3.96 13.48 4.06
C MET A 380 4.21 14.84 4.71
N ARG A 381 5.28 15.57 4.35
CA ARG A 381 5.53 16.94 4.85
C ARG A 381 4.45 17.91 4.39
N VAL A 382 4.06 17.88 3.11
CA VAL A 382 2.95 18.67 2.57
C VAL A 382 1.67 18.45 3.39
N LEU A 383 1.36 17.19 3.73
CA LEU A 383 0.20 16.89 4.58
C LEU A 383 0.36 17.47 6.00
N ARG A 384 1.54 17.36 6.62
CA ARG A 384 1.82 17.96 7.94
C ARG A 384 1.71 19.49 7.92
N GLU A 385 2.10 20.14 6.82
CA GLU A 385 1.94 21.58 6.63
C GLU A 385 0.47 21.95 6.55
N ARG A 386 -0.33 21.21 5.78
CA ARG A 386 -1.80 21.38 5.72
C ARG A 386 -2.46 21.16 7.08
N GLU A 387 -2.04 20.16 7.86
CA GLU A 387 -2.52 19.95 9.25
C GLU A 387 -2.21 21.17 10.14
N PHE A 388 -1.02 21.74 10.00
CA PHE A 388 -0.56 22.88 10.78
C PHE A 388 -1.30 24.18 10.42
N GLU A 389 -1.49 24.43 9.12
CA GLU A 389 -2.22 25.60 8.60
C GLU A 389 -3.72 25.51 8.91
N GLY A 390 -4.31 24.33 8.73
CA GLY A 390 -5.72 24.04 9.00
C GLY A 390 -6.10 23.97 10.49
N ASN A 391 -5.18 24.30 11.41
CA ASN A 391 -5.39 24.21 12.85
C ASN A 391 -5.80 22.81 13.35
N MET A 392 -5.42 21.74 12.66
CA MET A 392 -5.86 20.37 12.95
C MET A 392 -5.04 19.67 14.04
N ARG A 393 -3.88 20.25 14.41
CA ARG A 393 -3.00 19.76 15.49
C ARG A 393 -3.23 20.53 16.79
N PRO A 394 -2.95 19.92 17.97
CA PRO A 394 -3.05 20.59 19.26
C PRO A 394 -2.32 21.94 19.27
N TRP A 395 -2.94 22.97 19.83
CA TRP A 395 -2.39 24.33 19.78
C TRP A 395 -1.02 24.44 20.45
N GLN A 396 -0.76 23.61 21.47
CA GLN A 396 0.54 23.55 22.16
C GLN A 396 1.65 23.04 21.23
N GLU A 397 1.37 22.01 20.43
CA GLU A 397 2.30 21.47 19.43
C GLU A 397 2.64 22.54 18.40
N ARG A 398 1.61 23.25 17.92
CA ARG A 398 1.78 24.31 16.93
C ARG A 398 2.55 25.50 17.49
N LEU A 399 2.27 25.91 18.72
CA LEU A 399 3.01 26.97 19.40
C LEU A 399 4.48 26.58 19.61
N ALA A 400 4.75 25.35 20.05
CA ALA A 400 6.10 24.83 20.22
C ALA A 400 6.88 24.85 18.90
N LEU A 401 6.26 24.43 17.79
CA LEU A 401 6.87 24.48 16.46
C LEU A 401 7.10 25.93 15.98
N LYS A 402 6.18 26.86 16.22
CA LYS A 402 6.37 28.29 15.91
C LYS A 402 7.54 28.88 16.70
N ALA A 403 7.61 28.61 18.00
CA ALA A 403 8.68 29.07 18.87
C ALA A 403 10.04 28.48 18.44
N TRP A 404 10.09 27.18 18.15
CA TRP A 404 11.27 26.52 17.60
C TRP A 404 11.69 27.14 16.28
N GLY A 405 10.76 27.33 15.34
CA GLY A 405 11.02 27.92 14.04
C GLY A 405 11.53 29.36 14.14
N LEU A 406 11.03 30.16 15.08
CA LEU A 406 11.56 31.49 15.36
C LEU A 406 13.00 31.41 15.90
N ALA A 407 13.25 30.55 16.88
CA ALA A 407 14.59 30.38 17.45
C ALA A 407 15.60 29.89 16.40
N ALA A 408 15.24 28.89 15.60
CA ALA A 408 16.09 28.29 14.57
C ALA A 408 16.47 29.27 13.44
N ARG A 409 15.58 30.21 13.10
CA ARG A 409 15.83 31.28 12.11
C ARG A 409 16.75 32.39 12.63
N HIS A 410 17.02 32.45 13.94
CA HIS A 410 17.91 33.45 14.54
C HIS A 410 19.17 32.77 15.12
N PRO A 411 20.29 32.71 14.36
CA PRO A 411 21.46 31.90 14.73
C PRO A 411 22.06 32.20 16.10
N ARG A 412 22.04 33.47 16.55
CA ARG A 412 22.53 33.87 17.88
C ARG A 412 21.64 33.34 19.01
N VAL A 413 20.32 33.45 18.84
CA VAL A 413 19.31 32.93 19.79
C VAL A 413 19.41 31.41 19.85
N TYR A 414 19.43 30.75 18.70
CA TYR A 414 19.61 29.29 18.63
C TYR A 414 20.89 28.83 19.34
N ALA A 415 22.01 29.50 19.09
CA ALA A 415 23.29 29.15 19.70
C ALA A 415 23.30 29.35 21.23
N LEU A 416 22.60 30.36 21.73
CA LEU A 416 22.43 30.59 23.17
C LEU A 416 21.54 29.52 23.80
N LEU A 417 20.36 29.27 23.22
CA LEU A 417 19.40 28.28 23.69
C LEU A 417 19.98 26.86 23.66
N ALA A 418 20.70 26.49 22.59
CA ALA A 418 21.36 25.19 22.50
C ALA A 418 22.45 25.02 23.56
N ARG A 419 23.24 26.07 23.85
CA ARG A 419 24.25 26.04 24.92
C ARG A 419 23.61 25.94 26.30
N ALA A 420 22.56 26.71 26.57
CA ALA A 420 21.83 26.66 27.83
C ALA A 420 21.17 25.28 28.02
N GLY A 421 20.51 24.76 26.99
CA GLY A 421 19.90 23.44 26.98
C GLY A 421 20.91 22.32 27.20
N ALA A 422 22.06 22.34 26.52
CA ALA A 422 23.12 21.33 26.73
C ALA A 422 23.66 21.34 28.16
N LYS A 423 23.88 22.53 28.76
CA LYS A 423 24.30 22.66 30.17
C LYS A 423 23.23 22.14 31.13
N PHE A 424 21.97 22.49 30.89
CA PHE A 424 20.83 22.02 31.69
C PHE A 424 20.70 20.50 31.65
N LEU A 425 20.69 19.90 30.44
CA LEU A 425 20.65 18.45 30.26
C LEU A 425 21.81 17.75 30.96
N ARG A 426 23.03 18.31 30.91
CA ARG A 426 24.18 17.75 31.63
C ARG A 426 24.01 17.81 33.15
N LEU A 427 23.39 18.86 33.67
CA LEU A 427 23.18 19.03 35.10
C LEU A 427 22.18 18.00 35.66
N ILE A 428 21.14 17.67 34.89
CA ILE A 428 20.12 16.70 35.31
C ILE A 428 20.48 15.22 35.02
N ALA A 429 21.53 14.96 34.23
CA ALA A 429 21.93 13.61 33.85
C ALA A 429 22.71 12.82 34.92
N GLY A 430 22.89 13.41 36.11
CA GLY A 430 23.55 12.77 37.24
C GLY A 430 24.98 12.29 36.94
N ARG A 431 25.45 11.31 37.73
CA ARG A 431 26.81 10.75 37.62
C ARG A 431 26.96 9.80 36.43
N GLU A 432 25.87 9.13 36.05
CA GLU A 432 25.85 8.16 34.95
C GLU A 432 25.87 8.81 33.57
N LYS A 433 25.68 10.13 33.50
CA LYS A 433 25.57 10.91 32.25
C LYS A 433 24.42 10.41 31.36
N LEU A 434 23.37 9.90 31.98
CA LEU A 434 22.16 9.41 31.34
C LEU A 434 20.94 10.19 31.85
N LEU A 435 20.01 10.45 30.94
CA LEU A 435 18.74 11.10 31.20
C LEU A 435 17.66 10.02 31.29
N HIS A 436 17.26 9.68 32.52
CA HIS A 436 16.20 8.69 32.78
C HIS A 436 14.79 9.30 32.70
N LYS A 437 14.67 10.60 32.96
CA LYS A 437 13.40 11.35 32.88
C LYS A 437 13.64 12.74 32.32
N LEU A 438 12.81 13.15 31.37
CA LEU A 438 12.74 14.51 30.89
C LEU A 438 11.32 15.04 31.15
N PRO A 439 11.09 15.75 32.27
CA PRO A 439 9.77 16.26 32.62
C PRO A 439 9.14 17.05 31.46
N GLY A 440 7.94 16.66 31.03
CA GLY A 440 7.24 17.28 29.90
C GLY A 440 7.65 16.76 28.51
N LEU A 441 8.67 15.90 28.46
CA LEU A 441 9.14 15.17 27.27
C LEU A 441 9.31 13.67 27.59
N ASP A 442 8.55 13.15 28.55
CA ASP A 442 8.71 11.80 29.08
C ASP A 442 8.59 10.71 28.01
N GLY A 443 7.89 10.99 26.90
CA GLY A 443 7.84 10.09 25.75
C GLY A 443 9.19 9.73 25.15
N TRP A 444 10.22 10.57 25.30
CA TRP A 444 11.59 10.32 24.82
C TRP A 444 12.39 9.41 25.74
N THR A 445 12.07 9.40 27.04
CA THR A 445 12.77 8.60 28.07
C THR A 445 11.96 7.42 28.58
N ALA A 446 10.70 7.28 28.17
CA ALA A 446 9.81 6.22 28.64
C ALA A 446 10.24 4.79 28.22
N GLY A 447 10.95 4.67 27.09
CA GLY A 447 11.38 3.39 26.54
C GLY A 447 12.90 3.19 26.47
N ARG A 448 13.69 4.22 26.74
CA ARG A 448 15.16 4.17 26.75
C ARG A 448 15.74 5.36 27.50
N ASP A 449 16.89 5.17 28.11
CA ASP A 449 17.69 6.28 28.62
C ASP A 449 18.34 7.05 27.46
N MET A 450 18.42 8.37 27.61
CA MET A 450 19.06 9.23 26.61
C MET A 450 20.44 9.67 27.11
N PRO A 451 21.50 9.57 26.28
CA PRO A 451 22.81 10.06 26.69
C PRO A 451 22.80 11.59 26.84
N ALA A 452 23.41 12.08 27.91
CA ALA A 452 23.57 13.51 28.11
C ALA A 452 24.55 14.09 27.08
N PRO A 453 24.33 15.33 26.61
CA PRO A 453 25.29 16.02 25.74
C PRO A 453 26.69 16.04 26.36
N GLN A 454 27.70 15.60 25.59
CA GLN A 454 29.10 15.61 26.00
C GLN A 454 29.83 16.80 25.36
N GLY A 455 30.70 17.46 26.13
CA GLY A 455 31.55 18.55 25.63
C GLY A 455 30.79 19.84 25.30
N GLU A 456 31.35 20.62 24.38
CA GLU A 456 30.75 21.84 23.86
C GLU A 456 29.76 21.54 22.72
N THR A 457 28.80 22.44 22.47
CA THR A 457 27.87 22.28 21.34
C THR A 457 28.65 22.22 20.02
N PHE A 458 28.16 21.46 19.03
CA PHE A 458 28.78 21.36 17.70
C PHE A 458 29.18 22.72 17.11
N ARG A 459 28.31 23.73 17.24
CA ARG A 459 28.57 25.08 16.73
C ARG A 459 29.77 25.77 17.42
N ALA A 460 29.96 25.54 18.72
CA ALA A 460 31.10 26.07 19.47
C ALA A 460 32.40 25.35 19.07
N ALA A 461 32.37 24.01 19.01
CA ALA A 461 33.50 23.21 18.52
C ALA A 461 33.89 23.60 17.08
N TYR A 462 32.90 23.73 16.20
CA TYR A 462 33.10 24.12 14.81
C TYR A 462 33.70 25.52 14.67
N LYS A 463 33.24 26.48 15.48
CA LYS A 463 33.81 27.84 15.52
C LYS A 463 35.27 27.80 15.97
N LYS A 464 35.57 27.06 17.03
CA LYS A 464 36.92 26.89 17.56
C LYS A 464 37.87 26.25 16.53
N GLN A 465 37.38 25.27 15.77
CA GLN A 465 38.17 24.58 14.74
C GLN A 465 38.43 25.43 13.50
N ARG A 466 37.52 26.35 13.14
CA ARG A 466 37.68 27.23 11.98
C ARG A 466 38.38 28.56 12.26
N GLY A 467 38.60 28.94 13.53
CA GLY A 467 39.27 30.20 13.87
C GLY A 467 38.53 31.47 13.44
N VAL A 468 37.24 31.37 13.07
CA VAL A 468 36.45 32.52 12.59
C VAL A 468 35.62 33.09 13.74
N ASP A 469 36.08 34.21 14.30
CA ASP A 469 35.25 35.13 15.08
C ASP A 469 34.47 36.04 14.11
N HIS A 470 33.15 35.91 14.10
CA HIS A 470 32.24 36.88 13.47
C HIS A 470 31.69 37.83 14.53
#